data_AF-A0A8J7GTT1-F1
#
_entry.id   AF-A0A8J7GTT1-F1
#
_cell.length_a   1.000
_cell.length_b   1.000
_cell.length_c   1.000
_cell.angle_alpha   90.00
_cell.angle_beta   90.00
_cell.angle_gamma   90.00
#
_symmetry.space_group_name_H-M   'P 1'
#
loop_
_entity.id
_entity.type
_entity.pdbx_description
1 polymer ?
#
loop_
_entity_poly.entity_id
_entity_poly.type
_entity_poly.pdbx_seq_one_letter_code
_entity_poly.pdbx_strand_id
1 'polypeptide(L)'
;MTRTIPDNADLGQLRAQAKELRRAAANGNPAALARVRAVLPDAGVDLSLRDAQLTVAREYGQPGWRELAAAVVAQQSGGKDLHRWFGVELNNGTWDVLDGGLSEHSPIGDREQALYAAYASTYHWMQVGTVANQGRGEYMIASVAVAIGLLDVAARHASRYAELIDAHPAAFADWDRAFAAEGLARVAARAGDLDAGRLRAEADKLAAELADPEDRRIVLERLARGPWEVVDKSGR
;
A
#
# COMPACT_ATOMS: atom_id res chain seq x y z
N MET A 1 -36.34 -5.89 -8.28
CA MET A 1 -36.05 -5.14 -9.51
C MET A 1 -34.63 -4.60 -9.40
N THR A 2 -33.80 -4.86 -10.41
CA THR A 2 -32.42 -4.39 -10.46
C THR A 2 -32.43 -2.91 -10.85
N ARG A 3 -31.84 -2.06 -10.01
CA ARG A 3 -31.60 -0.64 -10.28
C ARG A 3 -30.30 -0.50 -11.08
N THR A 4 -30.28 0.45 -12.01
CA THR A 4 -29.03 0.88 -12.65
C THR A 4 -28.31 1.87 -11.74
N ILE A 5 -26.98 1.84 -11.75
CA ILE A 5 -26.16 2.85 -11.05
C ILE A 5 -26.36 4.19 -11.79
N PRO A 6 -26.83 5.26 -11.10
CA PRO A 6 -27.01 6.56 -11.73
C PRO A 6 -25.68 7.17 -12.23
N ASP A 7 -25.73 8.02 -13.26
CA ASP A 7 -24.54 8.71 -13.81
C ASP A 7 -23.79 9.57 -12.79
N ASN A 8 -24.50 10.09 -11.81
CA ASN A 8 -23.98 10.87 -10.69
C ASN A 8 -24.01 10.08 -9.37
N ALA A 9 -23.93 8.74 -9.43
CA ALA A 9 -23.93 7.91 -8.24
C ALA A 9 -22.86 8.38 -7.26
N ASP A 10 -23.28 8.63 -6.03
CA ASP A 10 -22.41 9.05 -4.94
C ASP A 10 -22.27 7.93 -3.91
N LEU A 11 -21.02 7.55 -3.65
CA LEU A 11 -20.70 6.51 -2.68
C LEU A 11 -21.08 6.91 -1.24
N GLY A 12 -21.07 8.21 -0.91
CA GLY A 12 -21.56 8.73 0.37
C GLY A 12 -23.05 8.48 0.55
N GLN A 13 -23.85 8.78 -0.47
CA GLN A 13 -25.30 8.53 -0.50
C GLN A 13 -25.61 7.03 -0.41
N LEU A 14 -24.90 6.17 -1.14
CA LEU A 14 -25.08 4.72 -1.06
C LEU A 14 -24.77 4.17 0.34
N ARG A 15 -23.75 4.71 1.02
CA ARG A 15 -23.46 4.37 2.43
C ARG A 15 -24.56 4.84 3.36
N ALA A 16 -25.13 6.02 3.13
CA ALA A 16 -26.27 6.52 3.90
C ALA A 16 -27.50 5.61 3.74
N GLN A 17 -27.82 5.21 2.50
CA GLN A 17 -28.91 4.27 2.20
C GLN A 17 -28.75 2.93 2.94
N ALA A 18 -27.54 2.37 3.01
CA ALA A 18 -27.29 1.14 3.77
C ALA A 18 -27.52 1.34 5.29
N LYS A 19 -27.07 2.48 5.85
CA LYS A 19 -27.29 2.80 7.27
C LYS A 19 -28.78 3.00 7.59
N GLU A 20 -29.51 3.66 6.70
CA GLU A 20 -30.95 3.88 6.82
C GLU A 20 -31.73 2.57 6.71
N LEU A 21 -31.38 1.71 5.76
CA LEU A 21 -31.98 0.38 5.63
C LEU A 21 -31.80 -0.44 6.90
N ARG A 22 -30.58 -0.46 7.45
CA ARG A 22 -30.28 -1.13 8.72
C ARG A 22 -31.15 -0.60 9.87
N ARG A 23 -31.23 0.73 10.01
CA ARG A 23 -32.04 1.37 11.06
C ARG A 23 -33.53 1.08 10.91
N ALA A 24 -34.05 1.10 9.67
CA ALA A 24 -35.45 0.80 9.40
C ALA A 24 -35.78 -0.67 9.72
N ALA A 25 -34.90 -1.61 9.35
CA ALA A 25 -35.07 -3.03 9.68
C ALA A 25 -35.06 -3.28 11.20
N ALA A 26 -34.14 -2.65 11.93
CA ALA A 26 -34.08 -2.71 13.40
C ALA A 26 -35.35 -2.17 14.07
N ASN A 27 -35.99 -1.17 13.46
CA ASN A 27 -37.28 -0.63 13.93
C ASN A 27 -38.50 -1.45 13.45
N GLY A 28 -38.29 -2.64 12.87
CA GLY A 28 -39.37 -3.52 12.44
C GLY A 28 -40.11 -3.05 11.18
N ASN A 29 -39.54 -2.14 10.38
CA ASN A 29 -40.19 -1.65 9.16
C ASN A 29 -40.40 -2.81 8.15
N PRO A 30 -41.64 -3.17 7.79
CA PRO A 30 -41.91 -4.34 6.94
C PRO A 30 -41.29 -4.23 5.54
N ALA A 31 -41.26 -3.03 4.96
CA ALA A 31 -40.69 -2.80 3.64
C ALA A 31 -39.15 -2.94 3.65
N ALA A 32 -38.49 -2.47 4.72
CA ALA A 32 -37.05 -2.67 4.90
C ALA A 32 -36.70 -4.15 5.06
N LEU A 33 -37.46 -4.88 5.90
CA LEU A 33 -37.27 -6.32 6.10
C LEU A 33 -37.52 -7.12 4.82
N ALA A 34 -38.53 -6.76 4.03
CA ALA A 34 -38.81 -7.41 2.74
C ALA A 34 -37.65 -7.22 1.74
N ARG A 35 -37.08 -6.00 1.66
CA ARG A 35 -35.91 -5.73 0.82
C ARG A 35 -34.70 -6.58 1.22
N VAL A 36 -34.42 -6.66 2.52
CA VAL A 36 -33.30 -7.45 3.04
C VAL A 36 -33.53 -8.95 2.78
N ARG A 37 -34.73 -9.47 3.08
CA ARG A 37 -35.06 -10.89 2.90
C ARG A 37 -35.07 -11.36 1.44
N ALA A 38 -35.27 -10.44 0.50
CA ALA A 38 -35.10 -10.75 -0.93
C ALA A 38 -33.65 -11.12 -1.29
N VAL A 39 -32.67 -10.72 -0.48
CA VAL A 39 -31.23 -11.01 -0.67
C VAL A 39 -30.72 -12.01 0.36
N LEU A 40 -31.19 -11.90 1.61
CA LEU A 40 -30.80 -12.72 2.75
C LEU A 40 -32.06 -13.30 3.41
N PRO A 41 -32.57 -14.46 2.94
CA PRO A 41 -33.87 -15.00 3.34
C PRO A 41 -34.06 -15.15 4.85
N ASP A 42 -33.00 -15.53 5.56
CA ASP A 42 -33.03 -15.78 7.01
C ASP A 42 -32.73 -14.54 7.86
N ALA A 43 -32.61 -13.36 7.24
CA ALA A 43 -32.31 -12.13 7.96
C ALA A 43 -33.45 -11.71 8.90
N GLY A 44 -33.06 -11.48 10.17
CA GLY A 44 -33.90 -10.93 11.22
C GLY A 44 -33.91 -9.39 11.25
N VAL A 45 -34.41 -8.84 12.35
CA VAL A 45 -34.41 -7.39 12.60
C VAL A 45 -33.04 -6.85 13.01
N ASP A 46 -32.20 -7.70 13.61
CA ASP A 46 -30.83 -7.35 13.99
C ASP A 46 -29.88 -7.56 12.80
N LEU A 47 -29.88 -6.57 11.90
CA LEU A 47 -29.12 -6.59 10.66
C LEU A 47 -27.73 -5.94 10.86
N SER A 48 -26.67 -6.60 10.42
CA SER A 48 -25.35 -5.97 10.39
C SER A 48 -25.26 -4.88 9.32
N LEU A 49 -24.31 -3.94 9.45
CA LEU A 49 -24.08 -2.96 8.37
C LEU A 49 -23.66 -3.64 7.06
N ARG A 50 -22.91 -4.75 7.16
CA ARG A 50 -22.46 -5.54 6.01
C ARG A 50 -23.63 -6.11 5.23
N ASP A 51 -24.64 -6.62 5.92
CA ASP A 51 -25.83 -7.20 5.28
C ASP A 51 -26.69 -6.13 4.60
N ALA A 52 -26.82 -4.95 5.23
CA ALA A 52 -27.48 -3.80 4.61
C ALA A 52 -26.73 -3.33 3.35
N GLN A 53 -25.40 -3.26 3.40
CA GLN A 53 -24.56 -2.92 2.25
C GLN A 53 -24.66 -3.97 1.13
N LEU A 54 -24.72 -5.26 1.47
CA LEU A 54 -24.94 -6.34 0.51
C LEU A 54 -26.30 -6.22 -0.16
N THR A 55 -27.35 -5.93 0.61
CA THR A 55 -28.70 -5.72 0.07
C THR A 55 -28.71 -4.58 -0.95
N VAL A 56 -28.12 -3.43 -0.59
CA VAL A 56 -27.99 -2.29 -1.50
C VAL A 56 -27.18 -2.66 -2.75
N ALA A 57 -26.04 -3.35 -2.60
CA ALA A 57 -25.24 -3.80 -3.74
C ALA A 57 -26.03 -4.67 -4.73
N ARG A 58 -26.78 -5.65 -4.21
CA ARG A 58 -27.58 -6.57 -5.01
C ARG A 58 -28.75 -5.87 -5.70
N GLU A 59 -29.34 -4.86 -5.06
CA GLU A 59 -30.34 -4.00 -5.70
C GLU A 59 -29.78 -3.27 -6.92
N TYR A 60 -28.49 -2.91 -6.93
CA TYR A 60 -27.81 -2.31 -8.08
C TYR A 60 -27.17 -3.35 -9.03
N GLY A 61 -27.51 -4.63 -8.88
CA GLY A 61 -26.99 -5.71 -9.73
C GLY A 61 -25.53 -6.09 -9.46
N GLN A 62 -24.94 -5.58 -8.38
CA GLN A 62 -23.55 -5.84 -8.02
C GLN A 62 -23.46 -7.01 -7.02
N PRO A 63 -22.41 -7.86 -7.10
CA PRO A 63 -22.31 -9.05 -6.26
C PRO A 63 -22.05 -8.73 -4.78
N GLY A 64 -21.49 -7.56 -4.49
CA GLY A 64 -21.17 -7.11 -3.15
C GLY A 64 -20.85 -5.62 -3.10
N TRP A 65 -20.66 -5.12 -1.88
CA TRP A 65 -20.41 -3.69 -1.65
C TRP A 65 -19.10 -3.20 -2.27
N ARG A 66 -18.06 -4.05 -2.26
CA ARG A 66 -16.76 -3.72 -2.85
C ARG A 66 -16.89 -3.48 -4.35
N GLU A 67 -17.67 -4.32 -5.04
CA GLU A 67 -17.90 -4.23 -6.47
C GLU A 67 -18.81 -3.06 -6.83
N LEU A 68 -19.85 -2.79 -6.04
CA LEU A 68 -20.64 -1.56 -6.20
C LEU A 68 -19.79 -0.30 -6.04
N ALA A 69 -18.94 -0.25 -5.01
CA ALA A 69 -18.05 0.89 -4.80
C ALA A 69 -17.06 1.05 -5.95
N ALA A 70 -16.44 -0.04 -6.42
CA ALA A 70 -15.54 -0.01 -7.56
C ALA A 70 -16.22 0.48 -8.85
N ALA A 71 -17.45 0.02 -9.13
CA ALA A 71 -18.22 0.46 -10.29
C ALA A 71 -18.53 1.96 -10.25
N VAL A 72 -18.95 2.48 -9.09
CA VAL A 72 -19.22 3.91 -8.91
C VAL A 72 -17.94 4.74 -9.10
N VAL A 73 -16.81 4.31 -8.52
CA VAL A 73 -15.52 5.00 -8.69
C VAL A 73 -15.04 4.96 -10.15
N ALA A 74 -15.18 3.82 -10.83
CA ALA A 74 -14.82 3.69 -12.24
C ALA A 74 -15.65 4.63 -13.11
N GLN A 75 -16.95 4.78 -12.81
CA GLN A 75 -17.82 5.73 -13.51
C GLN A 75 -17.40 7.19 -13.24
N GLN A 76 -17.19 7.56 -11.97
CA GLN A 76 -16.78 8.91 -11.57
C GLN A 76 -15.42 9.33 -12.16
N SER A 77 -14.52 8.36 -12.37
CA SER A 77 -13.19 8.59 -12.92
C SER A 77 -13.13 8.55 -14.45
N GLY A 78 -14.25 8.36 -15.14
CA GLY A 78 -14.28 8.22 -16.59
C GLY A 78 -13.54 6.96 -17.08
N GLY A 79 -13.56 5.89 -16.30
CA GLY A 79 -12.90 4.61 -16.62
C GLY A 79 -11.41 4.57 -16.32
N LYS A 80 -10.83 5.61 -15.71
CA LYS A 80 -9.42 5.62 -15.31
C LYS A 80 -9.19 4.64 -14.16
N ASP A 81 -8.12 3.86 -14.25
CA ASP A 81 -7.65 3.05 -13.12
C ASP A 81 -6.95 3.96 -12.09
N LEU A 82 -7.74 4.49 -11.15
CA LEU A 82 -7.23 5.37 -10.10
C LEU A 82 -6.23 4.66 -9.18
N HIS A 83 -6.37 3.35 -8.95
CA HIS A 83 -5.38 2.64 -8.14
C HIS A 83 -4.02 2.64 -8.84
N ARG A 84 -3.97 2.34 -10.14
CA ARG A 84 -2.71 2.43 -10.89
C ARG A 84 -2.17 3.85 -10.88
N TRP A 85 -3.02 4.85 -11.10
CA TRP A 85 -2.59 6.25 -11.11
C TRP A 85 -1.97 6.68 -9.78
N PHE A 86 -2.67 6.48 -8.65
CA PHE A 86 -2.13 6.81 -7.32
C PHE A 86 -0.87 5.99 -6.99
N GLY A 87 -0.82 4.71 -7.36
CA GLY A 87 0.37 3.88 -7.15
C GLY A 87 1.61 4.41 -7.87
N VAL A 88 1.46 4.94 -9.09
CA VAL A 88 2.56 5.56 -9.86
C VAL A 88 2.93 6.92 -9.30
N GLU A 89 1.96 7.83 -9.16
CA GLU A 89 2.24 9.22 -8.76
C GLU A 89 2.84 9.30 -7.36
N LEU A 90 2.30 8.55 -6.39
CA LEU A 90 2.83 8.53 -5.03
C LEU A 90 4.19 7.85 -4.96
N ASN A 91 4.44 6.81 -5.77
CA ASN A 91 5.76 6.20 -5.86
C ASN A 91 6.80 7.22 -6.32
N ASN A 92 6.56 7.85 -7.48
CA ASN A 92 7.51 8.78 -8.09
C ASN A 92 7.75 9.99 -7.17
N GLY A 93 6.67 10.59 -6.65
CA GLY A 93 6.80 11.72 -5.73
C GLY A 93 7.51 11.38 -4.43
N THR A 94 7.37 10.14 -3.92
CA THR A 94 8.13 9.69 -2.73
C THR A 94 9.62 9.57 -3.03
N TRP A 95 9.99 9.04 -4.20
CA TRP A 95 11.40 8.99 -4.62
C TRP A 95 11.97 10.38 -4.87
N ASP A 96 11.21 11.30 -5.46
CA ASP A 96 11.63 12.71 -5.62
C ASP A 96 11.93 13.37 -4.26
N VAL A 97 11.09 13.12 -3.25
CA VAL A 97 11.31 13.63 -1.88
C VAL A 97 12.55 12.98 -1.23
N LEU A 98 12.75 11.66 -1.42
CA LEU A 98 13.94 10.96 -0.93
C LEU A 98 15.22 11.51 -1.56
N ASP A 99 15.24 11.62 -2.89
CA ASP A 99 16.37 12.15 -3.64
C ASP A 99 16.58 13.66 -3.40
N GLY A 100 15.52 14.36 -3.01
CA GLY A 100 15.54 15.75 -2.55
C GLY A 100 16.16 15.97 -1.17
N GLY A 101 16.65 14.91 -0.50
CA GLY A 101 17.38 15.03 0.76
C GLY A 101 16.53 14.92 2.02
N LEU A 102 15.42 14.15 1.97
CA LEU A 102 14.66 13.80 3.17
C LEU A 102 15.59 13.18 4.23
N SER A 103 15.47 13.65 5.48
CA SER A 103 16.31 13.18 6.59
C SER A 103 15.57 13.22 7.93
N GLU A 104 16.20 12.71 8.99
CA GLU A 104 15.72 12.80 10.37
C GLU A 104 15.57 14.24 10.89
N HIS A 105 16.27 15.21 10.26
CA HIS A 105 16.19 16.63 10.59
C HIS A 105 15.14 17.41 9.79
N SER A 106 14.51 16.78 8.80
CA SER A 106 13.41 17.40 8.05
C SER A 106 12.21 17.70 8.95
N PRO A 107 11.39 18.71 8.63
CA PRO A 107 10.16 19.00 9.35
C PRO A 107 9.31 17.74 9.54
N ILE A 108 8.69 17.59 10.72
CA ILE A 108 7.93 16.38 11.06
C ILE A 108 6.81 16.10 10.04
N GLY A 109 6.15 17.15 9.55
CA GLY A 109 5.11 17.02 8.53
C GLY A 109 5.62 16.42 7.22
N ASP A 110 6.82 16.81 6.77
CA ASP A 110 7.41 16.30 5.53
C ASP A 110 7.81 14.81 5.70
N ARG A 111 8.36 14.47 6.87
CA ARG A 111 8.72 13.07 7.23
C ARG A 111 7.49 12.16 7.26
N GLU A 112 6.42 12.62 7.93
CA GLU A 112 5.17 11.88 8.00
C GLU A 112 4.49 11.76 6.63
N GLN A 113 4.47 12.85 5.85
CA GLN A 113 3.88 12.85 4.51
C GLN A 113 4.60 11.87 3.57
N ALA A 114 5.93 11.83 3.59
CA ALA A 114 6.71 10.87 2.80
C ALA A 114 6.37 9.42 3.18
N LEU A 115 6.24 9.14 4.48
CA LEU A 115 5.90 7.80 4.95
C LEU A 115 4.46 7.42 4.58
N TYR A 116 3.49 8.34 4.72
CA TYR A 116 2.11 8.13 4.28
C TYR A 116 2.01 7.88 2.78
N ALA A 117 2.76 8.64 1.96
CA ALA A 117 2.80 8.47 0.52
C ALA A 117 3.36 7.08 0.13
N ALA A 118 4.42 6.63 0.81
CA ALA A 118 5.01 5.31 0.57
C ALA A 118 4.02 4.17 0.88
N TYR A 119 3.34 4.24 2.02
CA TYR A 119 2.30 3.26 2.38
C TYR A 119 1.10 3.30 1.44
N ALA A 120 0.64 4.51 1.08
CA ALA A 120 -0.49 4.67 0.18
C ALA A 120 -0.16 4.11 -1.22
N SER A 121 1.00 4.42 -1.77
CA SER A 121 1.49 3.84 -3.03
C SER A 121 1.49 2.31 -2.97
N THR A 122 2.07 1.73 -1.92
CA THR A 122 2.11 0.28 -1.72
C THR A 122 0.71 -0.32 -1.65
N TYR A 123 -0.20 0.31 -0.90
CA TYR A 123 -1.60 -0.11 -0.83
C TYR A 123 -2.30 -0.11 -2.19
N HIS A 124 -2.06 0.91 -3.01
CA HIS A 124 -2.63 1.00 -4.35
C HIS A 124 -2.10 -0.11 -5.25
N TRP A 125 -0.81 -0.45 -5.19
CA TRP A 125 -0.25 -1.61 -5.88
C TRP A 125 -0.81 -2.94 -5.40
N MET A 126 -1.17 -3.08 -4.12
CA MET A 126 -1.86 -4.30 -3.65
C MET A 126 -3.26 -4.49 -4.27
N GLN A 127 -3.87 -3.44 -4.83
CA GLN A 127 -5.18 -3.56 -5.47
C GLN A 127 -5.09 -3.94 -6.96
N VAL A 128 -4.04 -3.52 -7.67
CA VAL A 128 -3.96 -3.64 -9.14
C VAL A 128 -2.62 -4.10 -9.71
N GLY A 129 -1.59 -4.21 -8.87
CA GLY A 129 -0.23 -4.58 -9.23
C GLY A 129 0.08 -6.06 -9.01
N THR A 130 1.34 -6.40 -9.23
CA THR A 130 1.90 -7.74 -8.95
C THR A 130 2.51 -7.82 -7.56
N VAL A 131 2.90 -9.02 -7.14
CA VAL A 131 3.68 -9.21 -5.91
C VAL A 131 5.02 -8.46 -5.96
N ALA A 132 5.60 -8.25 -7.14
CA ALA A 132 6.80 -7.45 -7.30
C ALA A 132 6.53 -5.95 -7.09
N ASN A 133 5.39 -5.44 -7.55
CA ASN A 133 4.98 -4.07 -7.22
C ASN A 133 4.80 -3.89 -5.71
N GLN A 134 4.19 -4.86 -5.02
CA GLN A 134 4.11 -4.85 -3.57
C GLN A 134 5.49 -4.84 -2.93
N GLY A 135 6.38 -5.77 -3.31
CA GLY A 135 7.73 -5.87 -2.74
C GLY A 135 8.54 -4.59 -2.90
N ARG A 136 8.51 -3.97 -4.08
CA ARG A 136 9.19 -2.68 -4.31
C ARG A 136 8.58 -1.54 -3.49
N GLY A 137 7.29 -1.62 -3.16
CA GLY A 137 6.64 -0.75 -2.19
C GLY A 137 7.19 -0.93 -0.77
N GLU A 138 7.40 -2.18 -0.33
CA GLU A 138 8.08 -2.48 0.95
C GLU A 138 9.49 -1.86 1.00
N TYR A 139 10.26 -1.98 -0.09
CA TYR A 139 11.57 -1.35 -0.22
C TYR A 139 11.51 0.19 -0.10
N MET A 140 10.52 0.83 -0.73
CA MET A 140 10.31 2.28 -0.63
C MET A 140 9.95 2.70 0.80
N ILE A 141 9.04 1.98 1.47
CA ILE A 141 8.70 2.24 2.88
C ILE A 141 9.95 2.12 3.76
N ALA A 142 10.75 1.06 3.58
CA ALA A 142 11.99 0.87 4.31
C ALA A 142 12.98 2.03 4.05
N SER A 143 13.11 2.46 2.80
CA SER A 143 13.97 3.57 2.39
C SER A 143 13.58 4.90 3.04
N VAL A 144 12.29 5.24 3.05
CA VAL A 144 11.78 6.42 3.77
C VAL A 144 12.06 6.30 5.26
N ALA A 145 11.70 5.16 5.87
CA ALA A 145 11.86 4.93 7.29
C ALA A 145 13.33 5.04 7.74
N VAL A 146 14.29 4.53 6.96
CA VAL A 146 15.73 4.73 7.20
C VAL A 146 16.10 6.20 7.16
N ALA A 147 15.66 6.92 6.13
CA ALA A 147 16.02 8.33 5.92
C ALA A 147 15.57 9.20 7.11
N ILE A 148 14.39 8.93 7.65
CA ILE A 148 13.79 9.71 8.75
C ILE A 148 14.10 9.17 10.15
N GLY A 149 14.85 8.07 10.26
CA GLY A 149 15.33 7.50 11.53
C GLY A 149 14.38 6.51 12.24
N LEU A 150 13.33 6.02 11.57
CA LEU A 150 12.39 5.02 12.11
C LEU A 150 12.85 3.59 11.82
N LEU A 151 13.89 3.14 12.52
CA LEU A 151 14.58 1.89 12.18
C LEU A 151 13.77 0.61 12.43
N ASP A 152 12.81 0.61 13.35
CA ASP A 152 11.90 -0.52 13.60
C ASP A 152 10.96 -0.75 12.41
N VAL A 153 10.43 0.34 11.85
CA VAL A 153 9.64 0.33 10.61
C VAL A 153 10.52 -0.11 9.46
N ALA A 154 11.72 0.46 9.33
CA ALA A 154 12.64 0.12 8.26
C ALA A 154 13.01 -1.36 8.25
N ALA A 155 13.37 -1.92 9.42
CA ALA A 155 13.70 -3.34 9.57
C ALA A 155 12.56 -4.26 9.17
N ARG A 156 11.32 -3.95 9.61
CA ARG A 156 10.14 -4.75 9.25
C ARG A 156 9.95 -4.81 7.74
N HIS A 157 10.02 -3.66 7.07
CA HIS A 157 9.74 -3.56 5.64
C HIS A 157 10.89 -4.08 4.76
N ALA A 158 12.15 -3.88 5.16
CA ALA A 158 13.30 -4.48 4.48
C ALA A 158 13.27 -6.01 4.55
N SER A 159 12.99 -6.58 5.73
CA SER A 159 12.81 -8.03 5.87
C SER A 159 11.63 -8.55 5.06
N ARG A 160 10.50 -7.83 5.04
CA ARG A 160 9.34 -8.22 4.25
C ARG A 160 9.62 -8.26 2.75
N TYR A 161 10.42 -7.32 2.25
CA TYR A 161 10.84 -7.31 0.85
C TYR A 161 11.68 -8.55 0.50
N ALA A 162 12.67 -8.87 1.33
CA ALA A 162 13.48 -10.08 1.17
C ALA A 162 12.62 -11.36 1.21
N GLU A 163 11.71 -11.48 2.17
CA GLU A 163 10.76 -12.60 2.25
C GLU A 163 9.90 -12.75 0.98
N LEU A 164 9.41 -11.65 0.41
CA LEU A 164 8.59 -11.69 -0.80
C LEU A 164 9.38 -12.18 -2.01
N ILE A 165 10.65 -11.76 -2.14
CA ILE A 165 11.57 -12.21 -3.19
C ILE A 165 11.85 -13.70 -3.03
N ASP A 166 12.16 -14.17 -1.82
CA ASP A 166 12.46 -15.58 -1.55
C ASP A 166 11.25 -16.48 -1.78
N ALA A 167 10.05 -16.01 -1.43
CA ALA A 167 8.81 -16.75 -1.63
C ALA A 167 8.35 -16.78 -3.10
N HIS A 168 8.73 -15.79 -3.92
CA HIS A 168 8.24 -15.66 -5.30
C HIS A 168 9.36 -15.28 -6.30
N PRO A 169 10.48 -16.02 -6.36
CA PRO A 169 11.68 -15.58 -7.07
C PRO A 169 11.47 -15.33 -8.57
N ALA A 170 10.52 -16.01 -9.21
CA ALA A 170 10.19 -15.82 -10.62
C ALA A 170 9.42 -14.52 -10.91
N ALA A 171 8.86 -13.87 -9.89
CA ALA A 171 8.13 -12.61 -10.02
C ALA A 171 9.05 -11.39 -9.94
N PHE A 172 10.28 -11.56 -9.44
CA PHE A 172 11.23 -10.48 -9.21
C PHE A 172 12.38 -10.55 -10.22
N ALA A 173 12.96 -9.39 -10.51
CA ALA A 173 14.19 -9.27 -11.27
C ALA A 173 15.41 -9.59 -10.39
N ASP A 174 16.56 -9.80 -11.02
CA ASP A 174 17.83 -10.05 -10.34
C ASP A 174 18.26 -8.86 -9.45
N TRP A 175 18.04 -7.64 -9.90
CA TRP A 175 18.32 -6.42 -9.14
C TRP A 175 17.48 -6.28 -7.88
N ASP A 176 16.29 -6.90 -7.80
CA ASP A 176 15.46 -6.82 -6.59
C ASP A 176 16.20 -7.45 -5.39
N ARG A 177 17.00 -8.52 -5.60
CA ARG A 177 17.84 -9.14 -4.57
C ARG A 177 18.97 -8.22 -4.10
N ALA A 178 19.61 -7.52 -5.02
CA ALA A 178 20.67 -6.57 -4.69
C ALA A 178 20.11 -5.40 -3.85
N PHE A 179 18.92 -4.89 -4.19
CA PHE A 179 18.23 -3.89 -3.38
C PHE A 179 17.72 -4.41 -2.03
N ALA A 180 17.30 -5.67 -1.94
CA ALA A 180 16.93 -6.26 -0.66
C ALA A 180 18.14 -6.36 0.29
N ALA A 181 19.29 -6.82 -0.22
CA ALA A 181 20.54 -6.84 0.54
C ALA A 181 20.99 -5.43 0.92
N GLU A 182 20.89 -4.46 0.00
CA GLU A 182 21.19 -3.04 0.27
C GLU A 182 20.31 -2.49 1.39
N GLY A 183 19.00 -2.71 1.35
CA GLY A 183 18.07 -2.25 2.38
C GLY A 183 18.37 -2.84 3.75
N LEU A 184 18.63 -4.16 3.83
CA LEU A 184 19.02 -4.82 5.08
C LEU A 184 20.35 -4.30 5.61
N ALA A 185 21.36 -4.14 4.75
CA ALA A 185 22.65 -3.57 5.11
C ALA A 185 22.51 -2.15 5.65
N ARG A 186 21.67 -1.33 5.02
CA ARG A 186 21.44 0.05 5.44
C ARG A 186 20.75 0.13 6.79
N VAL A 187 19.72 -0.68 7.01
CA VAL A 187 19.07 -0.78 8.33
C VAL A 187 20.07 -1.19 9.41
N ALA A 188 20.87 -2.24 9.16
CA ALA A 188 21.88 -2.72 10.09
C ALA A 188 22.92 -1.64 10.42
N ALA A 189 23.44 -0.95 9.42
CA ALA A 189 24.41 0.13 9.60
C ALA A 189 23.85 1.28 10.45
N ARG A 190 22.63 1.74 10.11
CA ARG A 190 21.93 2.82 10.83
C ARG A 190 21.58 2.42 12.27
N ALA A 191 21.38 1.13 12.53
CA ALA A 191 21.11 0.58 13.87
C ALA A 191 22.38 0.37 14.72
N GLY A 192 23.57 0.43 14.11
CA GLY A 192 24.83 0.08 14.77
C GLY A 192 24.98 -1.43 15.00
N ASP A 193 24.38 -2.25 14.13
CA ASP A 193 24.49 -3.70 14.18
C ASP A 193 25.91 -4.15 13.80
N LEU A 194 26.44 -5.13 14.53
CA LEU A 194 27.75 -5.73 14.28
C LEU A 194 27.82 -6.41 12.90
N ASP A 195 26.68 -6.87 12.38
CA ASP A 195 26.58 -7.53 11.08
C ASP A 195 26.56 -6.54 9.89
N ALA A 196 26.51 -5.22 10.13
CA ALA A 196 26.38 -4.22 9.08
C ALA A 196 27.44 -4.34 7.97
N GLY A 197 28.69 -4.58 8.34
CA GLY A 197 29.79 -4.75 7.37
C GLY A 197 29.63 -6.00 6.50
N ARG A 198 29.17 -7.11 7.08
CA ARG A 198 28.91 -8.36 6.35
C ARG A 198 27.75 -8.20 5.38
N LEU A 199 26.65 -7.58 5.83
CA LEU A 199 25.48 -7.32 4.99
C LEU A 199 25.80 -6.37 3.85
N ARG A 200 26.63 -5.34 4.11
CA ARG A 200 27.09 -4.43 3.06
C ARG A 200 27.93 -5.15 2.00
N ALA A 201 28.86 -6.00 2.42
CA ALA A 201 29.67 -6.78 1.48
C ALA A 201 28.83 -7.71 0.59
N GLU A 202 27.75 -8.29 1.12
CA GLU A 202 26.81 -9.10 0.33
C GLU A 202 26.05 -8.24 -0.69
N ALA A 203 25.60 -7.04 -0.31
CA ALA A 203 24.94 -6.11 -1.22
C ALA A 203 25.88 -5.66 -2.35
N ASP A 204 27.13 -5.33 -2.04
CA ASP A 204 28.14 -4.95 -3.04
C ASP A 204 28.44 -6.12 -4.00
N LYS A 205 28.52 -7.36 -3.49
CA LYS A 205 28.71 -8.57 -4.30
C LYS A 205 27.54 -8.78 -5.26
N LEU A 206 26.30 -8.76 -4.76
CA LEU A 206 25.11 -8.95 -5.59
C LEU A 206 24.99 -7.87 -6.66
N ALA A 207 25.30 -6.61 -6.34
CA ALA A 207 25.34 -5.53 -7.31
C ALA A 207 26.37 -5.78 -8.42
N ALA A 208 27.57 -6.26 -8.08
CA ALA A 208 28.62 -6.56 -9.05
C ALA A 208 28.27 -7.72 -10.00
N GLU A 209 27.45 -8.68 -9.55
CA GLU A 209 27.00 -9.85 -10.31
C GLU A 209 25.85 -9.54 -11.29
N LEU A 210 25.23 -8.35 -11.22
CA LEU A 210 24.17 -7.94 -12.14
C LEU A 210 24.65 -7.89 -13.59
N ALA A 211 23.89 -8.53 -14.48
CA ALA A 211 24.24 -8.65 -15.88
C ALA A 211 24.05 -7.33 -16.63
N ASP A 212 22.94 -6.64 -16.37
CA ASP A 212 22.63 -5.37 -17.00
C ASP A 212 23.50 -4.22 -16.40
N PRO A 213 24.28 -3.50 -17.23
CA PRO A 213 25.15 -2.43 -16.75
C PRO A 213 24.42 -1.24 -16.13
N GLU A 214 23.20 -0.96 -16.58
CA GLU A 214 22.40 0.16 -16.09
C GLU A 214 21.79 -0.18 -14.73
N ASP A 215 21.22 -1.38 -14.57
CA ASP A 215 20.72 -1.86 -13.27
C ASP A 215 21.86 -1.90 -12.24
N ARG A 216 23.04 -2.41 -12.65
CA ARG A 216 24.25 -2.39 -11.81
C ARG A 216 24.64 -0.97 -11.39
N ARG A 217 24.64 -0.02 -12.32
CA ARG A 217 24.96 1.40 -12.02
C ARG A 217 23.98 1.96 -10.98
N ILE A 218 22.69 1.74 -11.16
CA ILE A 218 21.64 2.25 -10.27
C ILE A 218 21.81 1.69 -8.83
N VAL A 219 22.04 0.38 -8.69
CA VAL A 219 22.23 -0.24 -7.36
C VAL A 219 23.52 0.28 -6.69
N LEU A 220 24.62 0.40 -7.43
CA LEU A 220 25.87 0.94 -6.90
C LEU A 220 25.74 2.41 -6.48
N GLU A 221 25.03 3.23 -7.25
CA GLU A 221 24.72 4.62 -6.86
C GLU A 221 23.89 4.68 -5.59
N ARG A 222 22.92 3.79 -5.42
CA ARG A 222 22.16 3.68 -4.17
C ARG A 222 23.07 3.31 -3.00
N LEU A 223 23.94 2.31 -3.15
CA LEU A 223 24.90 1.87 -2.13
C LEU A 223 25.90 2.98 -1.76
N ALA A 224 26.29 3.82 -2.72
CA ALA A 224 27.19 4.94 -2.48
C ALA A 224 26.52 6.09 -1.70
N ARG A 225 25.20 6.29 -1.85
CA ARG A 225 24.45 7.33 -1.14
C ARG A 225 24.24 6.95 0.33
N GLY A 226 24.45 7.90 1.23
CA GLY A 226 24.07 7.79 2.64
C GLY A 226 22.56 7.94 2.88
N PRO A 227 22.11 7.92 4.13
CA PRO A 227 22.93 7.78 5.34
C PRO A 227 23.38 6.33 5.58
N TRP A 228 24.57 6.18 6.17
CA TRP A 228 25.13 4.90 6.64
C TRP A 228 25.50 4.95 8.13
N GLU A 229 25.62 6.15 8.67
CA GLU A 229 26.00 6.45 10.04
C GLU A 229 24.88 6.08 11.00
N VAL A 230 25.23 5.57 12.17
CA VAL A 230 24.28 5.22 13.23
C VAL A 230 23.38 6.42 13.54
N VAL A 231 22.06 6.18 13.62
CA VAL A 231 21.10 7.24 13.97
C VAL A 231 21.49 7.86 15.31
N ASP A 232 21.62 9.19 15.35
CA ASP A 232 21.93 9.87 16.58
C ASP A 232 20.71 9.88 17.53
N LYS A 233 20.80 9.12 18.61
CA LYS A 233 19.74 9.05 19.64
C LYS A 233 19.81 10.20 20.65
N SER A 234 20.83 11.07 20.57
CA SER A 234 21.13 12.09 21.57
C SER A 234 20.38 13.42 21.40
N GLY A 235 19.58 13.57 20.33
CA GLY A 235 18.79 14.77 20.04
C GLY A 235 17.31 14.75 20.50
N ARG A 236 16.95 13.92 21.50
CA ARG A 236 15.61 13.99 22.14
C ARG A 236 15.62 14.87 23.37
#